data_AF-A0A4Y2DEN4-F1
#
_entry.id   AF-A0A4Y2DEN4-F1
#
_cell.length_a   1.000
_cell.length_b   1.000
_cell.length_c   1.000
_cell.angle_alpha   90.00
_cell.angle_beta   90.00
_cell.angle_gamma   90.00
#
_symmetry.space_group_name_H-M   'P 1'
#
loop_
_entity.id
_entity.type
_entity.pdbx_description
1 polymer ?
#
loop_
_entity_poly.entity_id
_entity_poly.type
_entity_poly.pdbx_seq_one_letter_code
_entity_poly.pdbx_strand_id
1 'polypeptide(L)'
;KAKNQKSDDSLVVGSPARVLLQDSSRTLEEKEEFFLSVRKFFVTACKYIIRKFPLQDEFFKHASVANIFKRQTADLQSVKYFTSLFNCCVDSDQLELEFAFFQADSLSSEILEAERVDVAWHKISQKNSNGYAKYVALPKVMMPILLVPHSNAASERIFSMVRKNQTESRSSMNTKTLESLLITKLNMGICYDVKLSNDDLKKQKVLAI
;
A
#
# COMPACT_ATOMS: atom_id res chain seq x y z
N LYS A 1 8.94 32.95 11.33
CA LYS A 1 8.02 32.04 10.59
C LYS A 1 8.70 31.60 9.30
N ALA A 2 8.86 30.30 9.06
CA ALA A 2 9.45 29.80 7.80
C ALA A 2 8.42 29.84 6.67
N LYS A 3 8.83 30.29 5.48
CA LYS A 3 7.97 30.61 4.31
C LYS A 3 7.09 29.44 3.81
N ASN A 4 7.39 28.21 4.23
CA ASN A 4 6.75 26.97 3.76
C ASN A 4 6.01 26.21 4.89
N GLN A 5 5.63 26.87 5.98
CA GLN A 5 4.88 26.23 7.06
C GLN A 5 3.47 26.82 7.22
N LYS A 6 2.50 25.95 7.49
CA LYS A 6 1.12 26.31 7.85
C LYS A 6 1.06 27.25 9.05
N SER A 7 0.02 28.07 9.17
CA SER A 7 -0.27 28.85 10.39
C SER A 7 -0.65 27.95 11.57
N ASP A 8 -0.65 28.49 12.79
CA ASP A 8 -0.98 27.70 13.99
C ASP A 8 -2.43 27.17 13.95
N ASP A 9 -3.35 27.96 13.39
CA ASP A 9 -4.75 27.58 13.18
C ASP A 9 -4.93 26.43 12.18
N SER A 10 -4.00 26.32 11.22
CA SER A 10 -4.05 25.29 10.17
C SER A 10 -3.18 24.06 10.44
N LEU A 11 -2.43 24.05 11.55
CA LEU A 11 -1.68 22.86 11.99
C LEU A 11 -2.62 21.77 12.51
N VAL A 12 -2.40 20.52 12.10
CA VAL A 12 -3.20 19.38 12.57
C VAL A 12 -2.63 18.89 13.91
N VAL A 13 -3.30 19.25 15.01
CA VAL A 13 -2.90 18.85 16.39
C VAL A 13 -3.98 18.03 17.11
N GLY A 14 -5.12 17.80 16.45
CA GLY A 14 -6.26 17.07 16.99
C GLY A 14 -7.22 17.93 17.83
N SER A 15 -8.50 17.57 17.82
CA SER A 15 -9.57 18.31 18.53
C SER A 15 -9.35 18.41 20.04
N PRO A 16 -8.90 17.35 20.76
CA PRO A 16 -8.65 17.45 22.20
C PRO A 16 -7.57 18.47 22.55
N ALA A 17 -6.46 18.50 21.80
CA ALA A 17 -5.40 19.47 22.02
C ALA A 17 -5.86 20.91 21.72
N ARG A 18 -6.69 21.10 20.69
CA ARG A 18 -7.30 22.40 20.37
C ARG A 18 -8.14 22.94 21.52
N VAL A 19 -8.99 22.10 22.11
CA VAL A 19 -9.82 22.48 23.27
C VAL A 19 -8.94 22.87 24.46
N LEU A 20 -7.89 22.11 24.75
CA LEU A 20 -6.98 22.38 25.86
C LEU A 20 -6.20 23.70 25.69
N LEU A 21 -5.90 24.09 24.44
CA LEU A 21 -5.25 25.37 24.12
C LEU A 21 -6.20 26.58 24.18
N GLN A 22 -7.51 26.36 24.16
CA GLN A 22 -8.52 27.42 24.32
C GLN A 22 -8.79 27.75 25.78
N ASP A 23 -8.30 26.93 26.72
CA ASP A 23 -8.38 27.19 28.15
C ASP A 23 -7.73 28.55 28.49
N SER A 24 -8.46 29.37 29.25
CA SER A 24 -8.04 30.69 29.69
C SER A 24 -6.96 30.66 30.77
N SER A 25 -6.71 29.49 31.38
CA SER A 25 -5.59 29.25 32.30
C SER A 25 -4.22 29.19 31.61
N ARG A 26 -4.18 29.04 30.27
CA ARG A 26 -2.94 28.92 29.51
C ARG A 26 -2.40 30.27 29.05
N THR A 27 -1.13 30.53 29.30
CA THR A 27 -0.49 31.77 28.88
C THR A 27 -0.27 31.80 27.37
N LEU A 28 0.00 32.98 26.83
CA LEU A 28 0.34 33.14 25.43
C LEU A 28 1.67 32.43 25.11
N GLU A 29 2.66 32.51 26.01
CA GLU A 29 3.95 31.83 25.82
C GLU A 29 3.81 30.31 25.76
N GLU A 30 2.98 29.70 26.61
CA GLU A 30 2.74 28.25 26.59
C GLU A 30 2.13 27.80 25.25
N LYS A 31 1.21 28.59 24.69
CA LYS A 31 0.58 28.31 23.40
C LYS A 31 1.61 28.42 22.26
N GLU A 32 2.45 29.45 22.29
CA GLU A 32 3.53 29.61 21.31
C GLU A 32 4.55 28.47 21.39
N GLU A 33 4.98 28.08 22.59
CA GLU A 33 5.91 26.97 22.81
C GLU A 33 5.34 25.62 22.32
N PHE A 34 4.06 25.38 22.58
CA PHE A 34 3.36 24.22 22.06
C PHE A 34 3.42 24.16 20.53
N PHE A 35 3.05 25.25 19.84
CA PHE A 35 3.07 25.27 18.37
C PHE A 35 4.47 25.20 17.77
N LEU A 36 5.47 25.80 18.44
CA LEU A 36 6.88 25.62 18.07
C LEU A 36 7.29 24.15 18.17
N SER A 37 6.88 23.46 19.23
CA SER A 37 7.15 22.03 19.42
C SER A 37 6.47 21.16 18.37
N VAL A 38 5.20 21.44 18.04
CA VAL A 38 4.46 20.76 16.95
C VAL A 38 5.19 20.93 15.61
N ARG A 39 5.64 22.15 15.28
CA ARG A 39 6.41 22.41 14.07
C ARG A 39 7.72 21.64 14.06
N LYS A 40 8.44 21.63 15.20
CA LYS A 40 9.69 20.87 15.35
C LYS A 40 9.46 19.37 15.15
N PHE A 41 8.36 18.83 15.66
CA PHE A 41 7.94 17.45 15.43
C PHE A 41 7.77 17.16 13.93
N PHE A 42 6.94 17.95 13.23
CA PHE A 42 6.72 17.75 11.79
C PHE A 42 8.00 17.90 10.97
N VAL A 43 8.85 18.89 11.27
CA VAL A 43 10.15 19.05 10.61
C VAL A 43 11.03 17.83 10.84
N THR A 44 11.05 17.29 12.06
CA THR A 44 11.84 16.10 12.41
C THR A 44 11.32 14.86 11.69
N ALA A 45 10.00 14.67 11.66
CA ALA A 45 9.36 13.58 10.93
C ALA A 45 9.66 13.66 9.43
N CYS A 46 9.53 14.84 8.81
CA CYS A 46 9.88 15.03 7.40
C CYS A 46 11.36 14.76 7.12
N LYS A 47 12.28 15.26 7.97
CA LYS A 47 13.71 14.94 7.85
C LYS A 47 13.98 13.45 7.97
N TYR A 48 13.28 12.77 8.87
CA TYR A 48 13.39 11.32 9.02
C TYR A 48 12.91 10.59 7.75
N ILE A 49 11.74 10.97 7.21
CA ILE A 49 11.21 10.41 5.97
C ILE A 49 12.19 10.64 4.81
N ILE A 50 12.69 11.86 4.63
CA ILE A 50 13.65 12.18 3.56
C ILE A 50 14.93 11.35 3.69
N ARG A 51 15.41 11.12 4.92
CA ARG A 51 16.63 10.36 5.17
C ARG A 51 16.44 8.85 4.99
N LYS A 52 15.29 8.31 5.37
CA LYS A 52 15.06 6.85 5.43
C LYS A 52 14.35 6.30 4.21
N PHE A 53 13.46 7.10 3.63
CA PHE A 53 12.78 6.72 2.41
C PHE A 53 13.70 7.04 1.23
N PRO A 54 13.94 6.10 0.31
CA PRO A 54 14.82 6.34 -0.82
C PRO A 54 14.06 7.16 -1.88
N LEU A 55 13.75 8.41 -1.57
CA LEU A 55 12.98 9.32 -2.43
C LEU A 55 13.65 9.59 -3.77
N GLN A 56 14.95 9.33 -3.87
CA GLN A 56 15.75 9.47 -5.08
C GLN A 56 15.87 8.15 -5.87
N ASP A 57 15.27 7.07 -5.39
CA ASP A 57 15.30 5.78 -6.08
C ASP A 57 14.57 5.88 -7.42
N GLU A 58 15.23 5.45 -8.48
CA GLU A 58 14.69 5.43 -9.83
C GLU A 58 13.42 4.57 -9.92
N PHE A 59 13.32 3.51 -9.12
CA PHE A 59 12.13 2.67 -9.03
C PHE A 59 10.88 3.51 -8.76
N PHE A 60 10.90 4.35 -7.73
CA PHE A 60 9.73 5.14 -7.33
C PHE A 60 9.41 6.26 -8.31
N LYS A 61 10.41 6.81 -9.00
CA LYS A 61 10.21 7.81 -10.06
C LYS A 61 9.44 7.19 -11.23
N HIS A 62 9.91 6.04 -11.71
CA HIS A 62 9.28 5.33 -12.81
C HIS A 62 7.91 4.74 -12.42
N ALA A 63 7.72 4.26 -11.18
CA ALA A 63 6.48 3.59 -10.72
C ALA A 63 5.21 4.43 -10.91
N SER A 64 5.36 5.76 -11.00
CA SER A 64 4.25 6.67 -11.27
C SER A 64 3.52 6.41 -12.60
N VAL A 65 4.15 5.68 -13.54
CA VAL A 65 3.57 5.24 -14.82
C VAL A 65 2.33 4.33 -14.64
N ALA A 66 2.24 3.61 -13.52
CA ALA A 66 1.08 2.77 -13.19
C ALA A 66 -0.14 3.60 -12.74
N ASN A 67 -0.01 4.91 -12.54
CA ASN A 67 -1.14 5.77 -12.21
C ASN A 67 -1.89 6.19 -13.49
N ILE A 68 -3.10 5.64 -13.67
CA ILE A 68 -3.96 5.89 -14.85
C ILE A 68 -4.29 7.39 -15.05
N PHE A 69 -4.32 8.17 -13.98
CA PHE A 69 -4.60 9.61 -14.04
C PHE A 69 -3.41 10.42 -14.57
N LYS A 70 -2.21 9.84 -14.56
CA LYS A 70 -0.99 10.45 -15.10
C LYS A 70 -0.67 10.00 -16.52
N ARG A 71 -1.53 9.18 -17.15
CA ARG A 71 -1.25 8.55 -18.46
C ARG A 71 -0.78 9.52 -19.54
N GLN A 72 -1.39 10.71 -19.62
CA GLN A 72 -1.09 11.71 -20.65
C GLN A 72 0.31 12.32 -20.51
N THR A 73 0.87 12.32 -19.30
CA THR A 73 2.21 12.87 -19.01
C THR A 73 3.23 11.78 -18.68
N ALA A 74 2.82 10.51 -18.72
CA ALA A 74 3.67 9.38 -18.39
C ALA A 74 4.68 9.13 -19.51
N ASP A 75 5.89 8.70 -19.15
CA ASP A 75 6.97 8.46 -20.10
C ASP A 75 7.08 6.96 -20.43
N LEU A 76 7.23 6.65 -21.72
CA LEU A 76 7.48 5.30 -22.22
C LEU A 76 8.75 4.70 -21.60
N GLN A 77 9.77 5.51 -21.29
CA GLN A 77 10.97 5.00 -20.61
C GLN A 77 10.65 4.37 -19.26
N SER A 78 9.62 4.86 -18.56
CA SER A 78 9.16 4.25 -17.31
C SER A 78 8.53 2.88 -17.54
N VAL A 79 7.83 2.68 -18.65
CA VAL A 79 7.32 1.35 -19.04
C VAL A 79 8.50 0.41 -19.34
N LYS A 80 9.45 0.86 -20.16
CA LYS A 80 10.64 0.07 -20.54
C LYS A 80 11.51 -0.29 -19.33
N TYR A 81 11.66 0.62 -18.37
CA TYR A 81 12.33 0.38 -17.10
C TYR A 81 11.75 -0.84 -16.39
N PHE A 82 10.42 -0.93 -16.26
CA PHE A 82 9.78 -2.08 -15.59
C PHE A 82 9.74 -3.36 -16.44
N THR A 83 9.63 -3.25 -17.76
CA THR A 83 9.76 -4.41 -18.64
C THR A 83 11.11 -5.10 -18.43
N SER A 84 12.19 -4.32 -18.33
CA SER A 84 13.53 -4.82 -18.02
C SER A 84 13.63 -5.31 -16.58
N LEU A 85 13.23 -4.48 -15.60
CA LEU A 85 13.37 -4.80 -14.18
C LEU A 85 12.64 -6.08 -13.77
N PHE A 86 11.44 -6.32 -14.31
CA PHE A 86 10.61 -7.48 -13.99
C PHE A 86 10.75 -8.62 -14.99
N ASN A 87 11.62 -8.49 -16.01
CA ASN A 87 11.76 -9.45 -17.11
C ASN A 87 10.41 -9.83 -17.73
N CYS A 88 9.57 -8.83 -18.01
CA CYS A 88 8.25 -9.05 -18.58
C CYS A 88 8.36 -9.70 -19.96
N CYS A 89 7.75 -10.87 -20.14
CA CYS A 89 7.65 -11.53 -21.45
C CYS A 89 6.51 -10.89 -22.27
N VAL A 90 6.82 -9.77 -22.92
CA VAL A 90 5.92 -9.01 -23.78
C VAL A 90 6.64 -8.60 -25.07
N ASP A 91 5.89 -8.51 -26.16
CA ASP A 91 6.40 -7.97 -27.41
C ASP A 91 6.61 -6.45 -27.29
N SER A 92 7.81 -5.96 -27.67
CA SER A 92 8.19 -4.56 -27.46
C SER A 92 7.38 -3.62 -28.34
N ASP A 93 7.22 -3.94 -29.62
CA ASP A 93 6.53 -3.07 -30.58
C ASP A 93 5.04 -2.97 -30.22
N GLN A 94 4.42 -4.10 -29.86
CA GLN A 94 3.06 -4.13 -29.33
C GLN A 94 2.92 -3.28 -28.06
N LEU A 95 3.85 -3.39 -27.12
CA LEU A 95 3.82 -2.63 -25.87
C LEU A 95 3.90 -1.12 -26.10
N GLU A 96 4.77 -0.67 -27.01
CA GLU A 96 4.92 0.74 -27.35
C GLU A 96 3.66 1.30 -28.00
N LEU A 97 3.07 0.56 -28.94
CA LEU A 97 1.79 0.92 -29.57
C LEU A 97 0.64 0.97 -28.56
N GLU A 98 0.51 -0.06 -27.73
CA GLU A 98 -0.50 -0.11 -26.67
C GLU A 98 -0.36 1.07 -25.70
N PHE A 99 0.87 1.42 -25.32
CA PHE A 99 1.12 2.56 -24.46
C PHE A 99 0.70 3.87 -25.14
N ALA A 100 1.11 4.11 -26.38
CA ALA A 100 0.73 5.32 -27.12
C ALA A 100 -0.80 5.44 -27.24
N PHE A 101 -1.50 4.34 -27.56
CA PHE A 101 -2.96 4.32 -27.59
C PHE A 101 -3.57 4.62 -26.23
N PHE A 102 -3.03 4.03 -25.16
CA PHE A 102 -3.49 4.28 -23.79
C PHE A 102 -3.36 5.75 -23.37
N GLN A 103 -2.29 6.44 -23.78
CA GLN A 103 -2.12 7.87 -23.46
C GLN A 103 -3.21 8.74 -24.11
N ALA A 104 -3.59 8.42 -25.34
CA ALA A 104 -4.63 9.11 -26.08
C ALA A 104 -6.06 8.64 -25.73
N ASP A 105 -6.20 7.53 -25.00
CA ASP A 105 -7.49 6.89 -24.80
C ASP A 105 -8.42 7.69 -23.88
N SER A 106 -9.70 7.63 -24.23
CA SER A 106 -10.80 8.09 -23.38
C SER A 106 -11.33 6.92 -22.59
N LEU A 107 -10.78 6.74 -21.38
CA LEU A 107 -11.17 5.67 -20.46
C LEU A 107 -12.62 5.88 -19.99
N SER A 108 -13.35 4.78 -19.82
CA SER A 108 -14.74 4.82 -19.32
C SER A 108 -14.81 5.25 -17.85
N SER A 109 -15.95 5.79 -17.43
CA SER A 109 -16.20 6.15 -16.03
C SER A 109 -15.97 4.98 -15.09
N GLU A 110 -16.32 3.75 -15.49
CA GLU A 110 -16.09 2.55 -14.68
C GLU A 110 -14.61 2.30 -14.35
N ILE A 111 -13.68 2.70 -15.22
CA ILE A 111 -12.23 2.59 -14.99
C ILE A 111 -11.76 3.74 -14.11
N LEU A 112 -12.21 4.97 -14.42
CA LEU A 112 -11.79 6.19 -13.72
C LEU A 112 -12.32 6.27 -12.28
N GLU A 113 -13.48 5.69 -12.02
CA GLU A 113 -14.14 5.67 -10.71
C GLU A 113 -13.85 4.38 -9.92
N ALA A 114 -12.96 3.53 -10.41
CA ALA A 114 -12.56 2.34 -9.68
C ALA A 114 -11.90 2.72 -8.34
N GLU A 115 -12.41 2.15 -7.24
CA GLU A 115 -11.92 2.44 -5.89
C GLU A 115 -10.42 2.15 -5.72
N ARG A 116 -9.91 1.15 -6.44
CA ARG A 116 -8.51 0.75 -6.40
C ARG A 116 -7.88 0.75 -7.79
N VAL A 117 -6.62 1.16 -7.85
CA VAL A 117 -5.85 1.24 -9.09
C VAL A 117 -5.63 -0.14 -9.74
N ASP A 118 -5.49 -1.21 -8.97
CA ASP A 118 -5.36 -2.57 -9.52
C ASP A 118 -6.67 -3.07 -10.14
N VAL A 119 -7.82 -2.65 -9.60
CA VAL A 119 -9.13 -2.92 -10.21
C VAL A 119 -9.27 -2.17 -11.53
N ALA A 120 -8.78 -0.92 -11.61
CA ALA A 120 -8.78 -0.16 -12.86
C ALA A 120 -7.93 -0.85 -13.94
N TRP A 121 -6.70 -1.28 -13.61
CA TRP A 121 -5.85 -2.02 -14.54
C TRP A 121 -6.42 -3.39 -14.91
N HIS A 122 -7.11 -4.05 -13.99
CA HIS A 122 -7.85 -5.26 -14.31
C HIS A 122 -8.91 -4.99 -15.37
N LYS A 123 -9.74 -3.93 -15.23
CA LYS A 123 -10.74 -3.55 -16.24
C LYS A 123 -10.10 -3.19 -17.59
N ILE A 124 -8.96 -2.48 -17.59
CA ILE A 124 -8.19 -2.18 -18.81
C ILE A 124 -7.72 -3.46 -19.52
N SER A 125 -7.41 -4.51 -18.76
CA SER A 125 -6.99 -5.81 -19.31
C SER A 125 -8.12 -6.66 -19.87
N GLN A 126 -9.39 -6.30 -19.60
CA GLN A 126 -10.53 -7.10 -20.02
C GLN A 126 -10.78 -7.03 -21.53
N LYS A 127 -11.40 -8.09 -22.03
CA LYS A 127 -11.85 -8.20 -23.41
C LYS A 127 -13.06 -7.31 -23.65
N ASN A 128 -13.10 -6.67 -24.81
CA ASN A 128 -14.29 -5.97 -25.28
C ASN A 128 -15.39 -6.98 -25.69
N SER A 129 -16.56 -6.46 -26.07
CA SER A 129 -17.71 -7.25 -26.52
C SER A 129 -17.41 -8.18 -27.70
N ASN A 130 -16.36 -7.91 -28.47
CA ASN A 130 -15.93 -8.72 -29.61
C ASN A 130 -14.96 -9.83 -29.20
N GLY A 131 -14.69 -10.00 -27.91
CA GLY A 131 -13.81 -11.05 -27.37
C GLY A 131 -12.31 -10.76 -27.47
N TYR A 132 -11.93 -9.54 -27.89
CA TYR A 132 -10.54 -9.11 -28.01
C TYR A 132 -10.19 -8.12 -26.89
N ALA A 133 -9.04 -8.30 -26.26
CA ALA A 133 -8.54 -7.33 -25.28
C ALA A 133 -7.89 -6.16 -26.03
N LYS A 134 -8.29 -4.93 -25.67
CA LYS A 134 -7.72 -3.72 -26.26
C LYS A 134 -6.25 -3.54 -25.88
N TYR A 135 -5.90 -3.96 -24.67
CA TYR A 135 -4.55 -3.93 -24.13
C TYR A 135 -4.19 -5.32 -23.60
N VAL A 136 -3.08 -5.88 -24.06
CA VAL A 136 -2.61 -7.22 -23.70
C VAL A 136 -1.22 -7.16 -23.07
N ALA A 137 -0.30 -6.40 -23.66
CA ALA A 137 1.07 -6.25 -23.18
C ALA A 137 1.14 -5.25 -22.01
N LEU A 138 0.46 -4.11 -22.12
CA LEU A 138 0.57 -3.01 -21.16
C LEU A 138 0.14 -3.40 -19.73
N PRO A 139 -1.02 -4.06 -19.50
CA PRO A 139 -1.42 -4.44 -18.14
C PRO A 139 -0.47 -5.45 -17.50
N LYS A 140 0.22 -6.28 -18.29
CA LYS A 140 1.23 -7.23 -17.78
C LYS A 140 2.45 -6.54 -17.19
N VAL A 141 2.77 -5.33 -17.65
CA VAL A 141 3.86 -4.51 -17.08
C VAL A 141 3.35 -3.73 -15.86
N MET A 142 2.12 -3.24 -15.89
CA MET A 142 1.58 -2.34 -14.88
C MET A 142 1.16 -3.04 -13.59
N MET A 143 0.55 -4.22 -13.69
CA MET A 143 0.09 -4.97 -12.52
C MET A 143 1.23 -5.36 -11.57
N PRO A 144 2.40 -5.85 -12.02
CA PRO A 144 3.55 -6.10 -11.15
C PRO A 144 4.04 -4.89 -10.36
N ILE A 145 3.99 -3.68 -10.94
CA ILE A 145 4.36 -2.44 -10.23
C ILE A 145 3.46 -2.27 -8.99
N LEU A 146 2.17 -2.59 -9.12
CA LEU A 146 1.17 -2.47 -8.06
C LEU A 146 1.26 -3.58 -7.01
N LEU A 147 1.95 -4.68 -7.31
CA LEU A 147 2.22 -5.76 -6.35
C LEU A 147 3.38 -5.42 -5.40
N VAL A 148 4.18 -4.40 -5.71
CA VAL A 148 5.29 -4.00 -4.84
C VAL A 148 4.73 -3.42 -3.54
N PRO A 149 5.02 -4.04 -2.38
CA PRO A 149 4.45 -3.60 -1.12
C PRO A 149 4.98 -2.20 -0.77
N HIS A 150 4.05 -1.28 -0.55
CA HIS A 150 4.35 0.11 -0.21
C HIS A 150 4.79 0.32 1.25
N SER A 151 4.67 -0.72 2.09
CA SER A 151 5.14 -0.67 3.48
C SER A 151 5.48 -2.05 4.02
N ASN A 152 6.29 -2.08 5.07
CA ASN A 152 6.57 -3.27 5.85
C ASN A 152 5.43 -3.60 6.84
N ALA A 153 4.34 -2.83 6.90
CA ALA A 153 3.29 -2.98 7.91
C ALA A 153 2.62 -4.36 7.87
N ALA A 154 2.45 -4.93 6.68
CA ALA A 154 1.97 -6.30 6.52
C ALA A 154 2.95 -7.32 7.14
N SER A 155 4.24 -7.17 6.88
CA SER A 155 5.29 -8.00 7.48
C SER A 155 5.37 -7.80 9.00
N GLU A 156 5.28 -6.57 9.50
CA GLU A 156 5.26 -6.26 10.93
C GLU A 156 4.04 -6.86 11.64
N ARG A 157 2.87 -6.88 10.97
CA ARG A 157 1.68 -7.58 11.47
C ARG A 157 1.94 -9.08 11.61
N ILE A 158 2.56 -9.71 10.61
CA ILE A 158 2.95 -11.13 10.67
C ILE A 158 3.96 -11.36 11.81
N PHE A 159 4.98 -10.50 11.95
CA PHE A 159 5.95 -10.61 13.05
C PHE A 159 5.31 -10.43 14.43
N SER A 160 4.31 -9.55 14.55
CA SER A 160 3.52 -9.42 15.77
C SER A 160 2.74 -10.71 16.07
N MET A 161 2.15 -11.33 15.05
CA MET A 161 1.50 -12.65 15.19
C MET A 161 2.49 -13.73 15.63
N VAL A 162 3.68 -13.79 15.03
CA VAL A 162 4.75 -14.72 15.43
C VAL A 162 5.08 -14.54 16.92
N ARG A 163 5.38 -13.31 17.36
CA ARG A 163 5.70 -13.01 18.76
C ARG A 163 4.58 -13.40 19.72
N LYS A 164 3.32 -13.18 19.35
CA LYS A 164 2.17 -13.58 20.17
C LYS A 164 1.98 -15.09 20.29
N ASN A 165 2.39 -15.87 19.28
CA ASN A 165 2.29 -17.33 19.33
C ASN A 165 3.53 -17.97 20.00
N GLN A 166 4.67 -17.26 20.03
CA GLN A 166 5.90 -17.64 20.74
C GLN A 166 6.02 -16.93 22.11
N THR A 167 5.00 -17.02 22.96
CA THR A 167 5.06 -16.50 24.34
C THR A 167 5.82 -17.46 25.27
N GLU A 168 6.21 -17.02 26.47
CA GLU A 168 6.87 -17.87 27.48
C GLU A 168 6.07 -19.14 27.82
N SER A 169 4.74 -19.08 27.75
CA SER A 169 3.83 -20.24 27.90
C SER A 169 3.76 -21.18 26.68
N ARG A 170 4.36 -20.82 25.54
CA ARG A 170 4.37 -21.55 24.27
C ARG A 170 5.77 -21.58 23.62
N SER A 171 6.81 -21.57 24.44
CA SER A 171 8.21 -21.52 24.03
C SER A 171 8.67 -22.72 23.17
N SER A 172 7.89 -23.81 23.15
CA SER A 172 8.20 -25.06 22.45
C SER A 172 7.34 -25.31 21.19
N MET A 173 6.74 -24.28 20.58
CA MET A 173 6.05 -24.47 19.30
C MET A 173 7.08 -24.68 18.17
N ASN A 174 7.09 -25.87 17.55
CA ASN A 174 7.96 -26.13 16.43
C ASN A 174 7.60 -25.24 15.21
N THR A 175 8.59 -24.96 14.36
CA THR A 175 8.45 -24.03 13.23
C THR A 175 7.37 -24.45 12.24
N LYS A 176 7.21 -25.76 11.97
CA LYS A 176 6.19 -26.27 11.02
C LYS A 176 4.77 -26.03 11.51
N THR A 177 4.53 -26.20 12.81
CA THR A 177 3.24 -25.91 13.44
C THR A 177 2.97 -24.40 13.45
N LEU A 178 3.99 -23.59 13.73
CA LEU A 178 3.86 -22.13 13.67
C LEU A 178 3.55 -21.63 12.26
N GLU A 179 4.26 -22.14 11.25
CA GLU A 179 4.02 -21.84 9.83
C GLU A 179 2.60 -22.20 9.43
N SER A 180 2.17 -23.43 9.73
CA SER A 180 0.81 -23.90 9.43
C SER A 180 -0.24 -23.02 10.10
N LEU A 181 -0.02 -22.63 11.35
CA LEU A 181 -0.91 -21.73 12.10
C LEU A 181 -0.96 -20.32 11.49
N LEU A 182 0.18 -19.78 11.06
CA LEU A 182 0.24 -18.46 10.42
C LEU A 182 -0.47 -18.46 9.08
N ILE A 183 -0.21 -19.44 8.22
CA ILE A 183 -0.89 -19.62 6.93
C ILE A 183 -2.40 -19.71 7.16
N THR A 184 -2.81 -20.54 8.13
CA THR A 184 -4.22 -20.68 8.51
C THR A 184 -4.82 -19.35 8.96
N LYS A 185 -4.14 -18.59 9.83
CA LYS A 185 -4.63 -17.28 10.30
C LYS A 185 -4.63 -16.19 9.23
N LEU A 186 -3.74 -16.27 8.24
CA LEU A 186 -3.68 -15.32 7.13
C LEU A 186 -4.76 -15.60 6.07
N ASN A 187 -5.11 -16.87 5.90
CA ASN A 187 -6.12 -17.32 4.94
C ASN A 187 -7.53 -17.39 5.53
N MET A 188 -7.66 -17.53 6.86
CA MET A 188 -8.93 -17.43 7.54
C MET A 188 -9.36 -15.96 7.62
N GLY A 189 -10.64 -15.72 7.34
CA GLY A 189 -11.29 -14.44 7.61
C GLY A 189 -11.41 -14.18 9.11
N ILE A 190 -12.48 -13.50 9.53
CA ILE A 190 -12.71 -13.26 10.96
C ILE A 190 -12.89 -14.60 11.67
N CYS A 191 -12.10 -14.85 12.71
CA CYS A 191 -11.95 -16.16 13.36
C CYS A 191 -13.28 -16.82 13.78
N TYR A 192 -14.31 -16.03 14.13
CA TYR A 192 -15.61 -16.56 14.54
C TYR A 192 -16.51 -17.01 13.36
N ASP A 193 -16.21 -16.59 12.12
CA ASP A 193 -16.97 -16.98 10.93
C ASP A 193 -16.48 -18.29 10.32
N VAL A 194 -15.38 -18.84 10.84
CA VAL A 194 -14.77 -20.06 10.33
C VAL A 194 -15.62 -21.26 10.74
N LYS A 195 -16.43 -21.74 9.79
CA LYS A 195 -17.11 -23.03 9.91
C LYS A 195 -16.10 -24.17 9.67
N LEU A 196 -15.58 -24.73 10.76
CA LEU A 196 -14.78 -25.94 10.70
C LEU A 196 -15.67 -27.12 10.30
N SER A 197 -15.19 -27.98 9.39
CA SER A 197 -15.92 -29.20 9.03
C SER A 197 -15.96 -30.16 10.23
N ASN A 198 -17.04 -30.94 10.33
CA ASN A 198 -17.14 -32.01 11.32
C ASN A 198 -16.00 -33.03 11.22
N ASP A 199 -15.42 -33.19 10.02
CA ASP A 199 -14.27 -34.07 9.81
C ASP A 199 -12.96 -33.50 10.37
N ASP A 200 -12.79 -32.16 10.35
CA ASP A 200 -11.63 -31.49 10.94
C ASP A 200 -11.65 -31.58 12.47
N LEU A 201 -12.86 -31.47 13.06
CA LEU A 201 -13.07 -31.62 14.51
C LEU A 201 -12.81 -33.05 14.99
N LYS A 202 -13.14 -34.07 14.18
CA LYS A 202 -12.86 -35.47 14.50
C LYS A 202 -11.36 -35.78 14.49
N LYS A 203 -10.59 -35.21 13.56
CA LYS A 203 -9.13 -35.40 13.47
C LYS A 203 -8.38 -34.80 14.66
N GLN A 204 -8.86 -33.69 15.23
CA GLN A 204 -8.21 -33.08 16.41
C GLN A 204 -8.41 -33.87 17.70
N LYS A 205 -9.53 -34.61 17.86
CA LYS A 205 -9.75 -35.45 19.04
C LYS A 205 -8.75 -36.62 19.17
N VAL A 206 -8.17 -37.07 18.06
CA VAL A 206 -7.24 -38.21 18.05
C VAL A 206 -5.83 -37.81 18.54
N LEU A 207 -5.50 -36.52 18.54
CA LEU A 207 -4.20 -35.98 18.97
C LEU A 207 -4.16 -35.51 20.44
N ALA A 208 -5.27 -35.64 21.18
CA ALA A 208 -5.41 -35.16 22.55
C ALA A 208 -5.49 -36.30 23.60
N ILE A 209 -5.03 -37.49 23.26
CA ILE A 209 -4.88 -38.64 24.18
C ILE A 209 -3.40 -39.01 24.25
#